data_AF-A0A7Y8IRM8-F1
#
_entry.id   AF-A0A7Y8IRM8-F1
#
_cell.length_a   1.000
_cell.length_b   1.000
_cell.length_c   1.000
_cell.angle_alpha   90.00
_cell.angle_beta   90.00
_cell.angle_gamma   90.00
#
_symmetry.space_group_name_H-M   'P 1'
#
loop_
_entity.id
_entity.type
_entity.pdbx_description
1 polymer ?
#
loop_
_entity_poly.entity_id
_entity_poly.type
_entity_poly.pdbx_seq_one_letter_code
_entity_poly.pdbx_strand_id
1 'polypeptide(L)'
;MENERSFPTMIIPRGTEITVNEQGLLSIRTPGNLVIQNPGNYSMIECGNGSVRIDPNIKVEAVTIQAADTCLIAGTLTAWRVKAKKIILEKGAQAFIMLQESDALELDRSARLVGNFASEDELYLMLGRFRRQLRELPAAVSGGVQRSELPGGEEVFLPPAAEEAVNEEAAEAAAQELEALFQDSTASDAAERDAETQALVLLLLERERRRLTLLGQLPEALNRLITLVREKNHALLASSFRQLFAAMGPLSEDLEQAQRMLERQFPTA
;
A
#
# COMPACT_ATOMS: atom_id res chain seq x y z
N MET A 1 38.68 -34.85 -33.80
CA MET A 1 37.35 -34.28 -33.50
C MET A 1 37.58 -33.27 -32.39
N GLU A 2 37.58 -32.00 -32.77
CA GLU A 2 37.96 -30.88 -31.90
C GLU A 2 36.94 -30.71 -30.79
N ASN A 3 37.42 -30.59 -29.56
CA ASN A 3 36.63 -30.19 -28.41
C ASN A 3 36.07 -28.78 -28.68
N GLU A 4 34.77 -28.67 -28.93
CA GLU A 4 34.04 -27.40 -28.86
C GLU A 4 34.15 -26.86 -27.43
N ARG A 5 35.24 -26.12 -27.18
CA ARG A 5 35.40 -25.32 -25.97
C ARG A 5 34.33 -24.25 -26.03
N SER A 6 33.21 -24.47 -25.35
CA SER A 6 32.20 -23.46 -25.08
C SER A 6 32.87 -22.32 -24.30
N PHE A 7 33.34 -21.30 -25.00
CA PHE A 7 33.84 -20.10 -24.37
C PHE A 7 32.63 -19.34 -23.79
N PRO A 8 32.68 -18.88 -22.53
CA PRO A 8 31.61 -18.09 -21.95
C PRO A 8 31.45 -16.82 -22.78
N THR A 9 30.40 -16.81 -23.61
CA THR A 9 30.12 -15.74 -24.57
C THR A 9 29.14 -14.78 -23.93
N MET A 10 29.55 -13.51 -23.78
CA MET A 10 28.68 -12.44 -23.31
C MET A 10 28.10 -11.70 -24.52
N ILE A 11 26.78 -11.75 -24.69
CA ILE A 11 26.08 -11.02 -25.76
C ILE A 11 25.49 -9.75 -25.14
N ILE A 12 26.02 -8.59 -25.56
CA ILE A 12 25.54 -7.29 -25.12
C ILE A 12 24.75 -6.65 -26.28
N PRO A 13 23.44 -6.40 -26.12
CA PRO A 13 22.65 -5.77 -27.17
C PRO A 13 23.11 -4.33 -27.42
N ARG A 14 22.87 -3.83 -28.63
CA ARG A 14 23.28 -2.47 -29.02
C ARG A 14 22.59 -1.43 -28.13
N GLY A 15 23.38 -0.48 -27.64
CA GLY A 15 22.91 0.57 -26.75
C GLY A 15 22.85 0.19 -25.27
N THR A 16 23.28 -1.03 -24.91
CA THR A 16 23.50 -1.36 -23.50
C THR A 16 24.83 -0.79 -23.02
N GLU A 17 24.77 0.00 -21.96
CA GLU A 17 25.92 0.56 -21.27
C GLU A 17 26.09 -0.18 -19.94
N ILE A 18 27.29 -0.73 -19.73
CA ILE A 18 27.66 -1.36 -18.46
C ILE A 18 28.84 -0.58 -17.91
N THR A 19 28.65 0.05 -16.76
CA THR A 19 29.68 0.79 -16.05
C THR A 19 29.87 0.20 -14.66
N VAL A 20 31.07 0.33 -14.12
CA VAL A 20 31.40 -0.10 -12.76
C VAL A 20 31.85 1.15 -12.01
N ASN A 21 31.26 1.40 -10.84
CA ASN A 21 31.69 2.53 -10.02
C ASN A 21 32.98 2.20 -9.23
N GLU A 22 33.56 3.20 -8.57
CA GLU A 22 34.79 3.03 -7.75
C GLU A 22 34.63 2.03 -6.60
N GLN A 23 33.40 1.72 -6.21
CA GLN A 23 33.04 0.78 -5.15
C GLN A 23 32.82 -0.66 -5.68
N GLY A 24 32.98 -0.89 -6.98
CA GLY A 24 32.80 -2.21 -7.61
C GLY A 24 31.35 -2.61 -7.88
N LEU A 25 30.40 -1.67 -7.76
CA LEU A 25 28.99 -1.89 -8.08
C LEU A 25 28.71 -1.70 -9.57
N LEU A 26 27.94 -2.62 -10.13
CA LEU A 26 27.56 -2.62 -11.54
C LEU A 26 26.40 -1.65 -11.80
N SER A 27 26.55 -0.79 -12.80
CA SER A 27 25.48 0.03 -13.35
C SER A 27 25.17 -0.48 -14.76
N ILE A 28 23.94 -0.91 -14.99
CA ILE A 28 23.49 -1.44 -16.28
C ILE A 28 22.37 -0.55 -16.79
N ARG A 29 22.57 0.03 -17.97
CA ARG A 29 21.54 0.74 -18.72
C ARG A 29 21.28 -0.03 -20.00
N THR A 30 20.05 -0.45 -20.21
CA THR A 30 19.63 -1.20 -21.41
C THR A 30 18.39 -0.55 -22.01
N PRO A 31 18.31 -0.39 -23.34
CA PRO A 31 17.14 0.22 -23.98
C PRO A 31 15.90 -0.70 -23.96
N GLY A 32 16.10 -2.02 -23.92
CA GLY A 32 15.04 -3.04 -23.93
C GLY A 32 14.83 -3.71 -22.57
N ASN A 33 14.34 -4.94 -22.62
CA ASN A 33 14.09 -5.76 -21.43
C ASN A 33 15.39 -6.28 -20.84
N LEU A 34 15.46 -6.33 -19.52
CA LEU A 34 16.57 -6.88 -18.77
C LEU A 34 16.09 -8.04 -17.92
N VAL A 35 16.77 -9.18 -18.04
CA VAL A 35 16.52 -10.36 -17.20
C VAL A 35 17.77 -10.61 -16.36
N ILE A 36 17.60 -10.67 -15.04
CA ILE A 36 18.66 -10.91 -14.08
C ILE A 36 18.51 -12.34 -13.56
N GLN A 37 19.47 -13.18 -13.94
CA GLN A 37 19.47 -14.62 -13.66
C GLN A 37 20.55 -15.03 -12.66
N ASN A 38 21.39 -14.08 -12.25
CA ASN A 38 22.47 -14.32 -11.30
C ASN A 38 22.38 -13.30 -10.18
N PRO A 39 22.73 -13.69 -8.95
CA PRO A 39 22.77 -12.76 -7.84
C PRO A 39 23.86 -11.72 -8.07
N GLY A 40 23.63 -10.50 -7.62
CA GLY A 40 24.57 -9.40 -7.86
C GLY A 40 24.21 -8.13 -7.13
N ASN A 41 25.23 -7.28 -6.98
CA ASN A 41 25.12 -5.97 -6.35
C ASN A 41 25.22 -4.89 -7.44
N TYR A 42 24.16 -4.11 -7.58
CA TYR A 42 24.00 -3.12 -8.61
C TYR A 42 23.87 -1.73 -7.99
N SER A 43 24.52 -0.75 -8.61
CA SER A 43 24.28 0.66 -8.25
C SER A 43 23.03 1.16 -8.95
N MET A 44 22.94 0.97 -10.26
CA MET A 44 21.83 1.43 -11.08
C MET A 44 21.42 0.35 -12.06
N ILE A 45 20.12 0.05 -12.11
CA ILE A 45 19.52 -0.80 -13.14
C ILE A 45 18.51 0.05 -13.88
N GLU A 46 18.79 0.36 -15.14
CA GLU A 46 17.93 1.21 -15.97
C GLU A 46 17.48 0.48 -17.23
N CYS A 47 16.16 0.40 -17.41
CA CYS A 47 15.51 -0.11 -18.61
C CYS A 47 14.69 1.01 -19.24
N GLY A 48 15.20 1.55 -20.35
CA GLY A 48 14.67 2.77 -20.98
C GLY A 48 13.28 2.61 -21.58
N ASN A 49 13.01 1.51 -22.30
CA ASN A 49 11.71 1.21 -22.91
C ASN A 49 11.24 -0.21 -22.58
N GLY A 50 11.81 -0.83 -21.55
CA GLY A 50 11.60 -2.25 -21.24
C GLY A 50 11.24 -2.51 -19.80
N SER A 51 11.05 -3.79 -19.52
CA SER A 51 10.80 -4.33 -18.19
C SER A 51 12.06 -4.94 -17.59
N VAL A 52 12.17 -4.87 -16.26
CA VAL A 52 13.16 -5.63 -15.50
C VAL A 52 12.50 -6.90 -14.98
N ARG A 53 13.13 -8.05 -15.18
CA ARG A 53 12.72 -9.33 -14.61
C ARG A 53 13.84 -9.89 -13.75
N ILE A 54 13.51 -10.30 -12.53
CA ILE A 54 14.40 -11.02 -11.63
C ILE A 54 13.89 -12.45 -11.53
N ASP A 55 14.74 -13.40 -11.88
CA ASP A 55 14.39 -14.82 -11.89
C ASP A 55 14.20 -15.39 -10.47
N PRO A 56 13.46 -16.50 -10.34
CA PRO A 56 13.23 -17.13 -9.05
C PRO A 56 14.55 -17.60 -8.42
N ASN A 57 14.62 -17.57 -7.09
CA ASN A 57 15.80 -17.92 -6.29
C ASN A 57 17.03 -17.02 -6.50
N ILE A 58 16.90 -15.89 -7.20
CA ILE A 58 17.98 -14.92 -7.35
C ILE A 58 17.85 -13.81 -6.32
N LYS A 59 18.96 -13.51 -5.63
CA LYS A 59 19.07 -12.38 -4.71
C LYS A 59 19.76 -11.21 -5.40
N VAL A 60 19.03 -10.12 -5.61
CA VAL A 60 19.53 -8.89 -6.24
C VAL A 60 19.53 -7.78 -5.21
N GLU A 61 20.68 -7.12 -5.06
CA GLU A 61 20.79 -5.90 -4.27
C GLU A 61 21.06 -4.74 -5.22
N ALA A 62 20.19 -3.73 -5.22
CA ALA A 62 20.30 -2.58 -6.10
C ALA A 62 20.12 -1.27 -5.33
N VAL A 63 20.86 -0.22 -5.65
CA VAL A 63 20.57 1.11 -5.07
C VAL A 63 19.36 1.73 -5.78
N THR A 64 19.38 1.81 -7.10
CA THR A 64 18.23 2.30 -7.89
C THR A 64 17.85 1.32 -8.99
N ILE A 65 16.55 1.07 -9.13
CA ILE A 65 15.95 0.35 -10.26
C ILE A 65 14.96 1.28 -10.96
N GLN A 66 15.15 1.47 -12.25
CA GLN A 66 14.28 2.24 -13.11
C GLN A 66 13.84 1.36 -14.28
N ALA A 67 12.55 1.06 -14.33
CA ALA A 67 11.91 0.37 -15.44
C ALA A 67 10.84 1.28 -16.04
N ALA A 68 10.76 1.32 -17.36
CA ALA A 68 9.78 2.17 -18.04
C ALA A 68 8.35 1.64 -17.91
N ASP A 69 8.18 0.32 -17.94
CA ASP A 69 6.87 -0.32 -17.85
C ASP A 69 6.73 -1.16 -16.59
N THR A 70 7.33 -2.35 -16.56
CA THR A 70 7.09 -3.32 -15.48
C THR A 70 8.38 -3.77 -14.80
N CYS A 71 8.31 -3.94 -13.48
CA CYS A 71 9.33 -4.62 -12.70
C CYS A 71 8.73 -5.92 -12.16
N LEU A 72 9.17 -7.05 -12.71
CA LEU A 72 8.72 -8.39 -12.36
C LEU A 72 9.74 -9.04 -11.43
N ILE A 73 9.32 -9.41 -10.23
CA ILE A 73 10.19 -9.94 -9.17
C ILE A 73 9.70 -11.34 -8.81
N ALA A 74 10.46 -12.37 -9.21
CA ALA A 74 10.19 -13.76 -8.83
C ALA A 74 11.12 -14.27 -7.70
N GLY A 75 12.23 -13.58 -7.46
CA GLY A 75 13.23 -13.92 -6.43
C GLY A 75 13.21 -12.97 -5.22
N THR A 76 14.41 -12.68 -4.71
CA THR A 76 14.61 -11.69 -3.64
C THR A 76 15.20 -10.42 -4.22
N LEU A 77 14.51 -9.29 -4.04
CA LEU A 77 14.99 -7.97 -4.43
C LEU A 77 15.17 -7.09 -3.20
N THR A 78 16.35 -6.50 -3.04
CA THR A 78 16.57 -5.39 -2.11
C THR A 78 16.90 -4.15 -2.92
N ALA A 79 16.03 -3.14 -2.91
CA ALA A 79 16.22 -1.90 -3.63
C ALA A 79 15.98 -0.67 -2.75
N TRP A 80 16.83 0.35 -2.85
CA TRP A 80 16.57 1.60 -2.12
C TRP A 80 15.52 2.44 -2.82
N ARG A 81 15.62 2.58 -4.14
CA ARG A 81 14.65 3.33 -4.94
C ARG A 81 14.19 2.50 -6.14
N VAL A 82 12.88 2.32 -6.28
CA VAL A 82 12.29 1.64 -7.44
C VAL A 82 11.31 2.59 -8.13
N LYS A 83 11.56 2.84 -9.41
CA LYS A 83 10.70 3.61 -10.31
C LYS A 83 10.22 2.72 -11.45
N ALA A 84 8.94 2.40 -11.46
CA ALA A 84 8.29 1.65 -12.52
C ALA A 84 6.82 2.05 -12.62
N LYS A 85 6.20 1.91 -13.80
CA LYS A 85 4.74 2.10 -13.89
C LYS A 85 4.01 1.01 -13.11
N LYS A 86 4.51 -0.23 -13.20
CA LYS A 86 3.92 -1.41 -12.57
C LYS A 86 4.98 -2.27 -11.89
N ILE A 87 4.74 -2.65 -10.64
CA ILE A 87 5.56 -3.64 -9.93
C ILE A 87 4.72 -4.90 -9.72
N ILE A 88 5.27 -6.07 -10.09
CA ILE A 88 4.63 -7.37 -9.94
C ILE A 88 5.55 -8.26 -9.12
N LEU A 89 5.08 -8.72 -7.97
CA LEU A 89 5.78 -9.71 -7.16
C LEU A 89 5.11 -11.08 -7.33
N GLU A 90 5.85 -12.09 -7.77
CA GLU A 90 5.35 -13.45 -7.96
C GLU A 90 5.36 -14.26 -6.64
N LYS A 91 4.78 -15.47 -6.67
CA LYS A 91 4.65 -16.35 -5.50
C LYS A 91 6.01 -16.69 -4.90
N GLY A 92 6.18 -16.36 -3.62
CA GLY A 92 7.40 -16.62 -2.86
C GLY A 92 8.47 -15.55 -3.03
N ALA A 93 8.22 -14.51 -3.83
CA ALA A 93 9.14 -13.38 -3.97
C ALA A 93 9.19 -12.53 -2.70
N GLN A 94 10.38 -12.03 -2.39
CA GLN A 94 10.60 -11.11 -1.27
C GLN A 94 11.19 -9.82 -1.81
N ALA A 95 10.49 -8.70 -1.62
CA ALA A 95 11.03 -7.40 -2.00
C ALA A 95 11.16 -6.48 -0.79
N PHE A 96 12.36 -5.95 -0.61
CA PHE A 96 12.70 -4.92 0.37
C PHE A 96 12.89 -3.62 -0.40
N ILE A 97 11.87 -2.75 -0.42
CA ILE A 97 11.87 -1.52 -1.22
C ILE A 97 11.69 -0.32 -0.29
N MET A 98 12.67 0.58 -0.21
CA MET A 98 12.59 1.71 0.71
C MET A 98 11.79 2.91 0.17
N LEU A 99 11.93 3.29 -1.09
CA LEU A 99 11.16 4.37 -1.72
C LEU A 99 10.56 3.92 -3.05
N GLN A 100 9.24 4.11 -3.20
CA GLN A 100 8.47 3.70 -4.37
C GLN A 100 7.86 4.91 -5.09
N GLU A 101 8.34 5.19 -6.30
CA GLU A 101 7.68 6.10 -7.25
C GLU A 101 6.98 5.24 -8.31
N SER A 102 5.82 4.66 -8.00
CA SER A 102 5.11 3.77 -8.95
C SER A 102 3.60 3.96 -8.93
N ASP A 103 2.99 3.87 -10.11
CA ASP A 103 1.55 4.13 -10.30
C ASP A 103 0.68 2.91 -9.95
N ALA A 104 1.19 1.69 -10.15
CA ALA A 104 0.50 0.43 -9.86
C ALA A 104 1.42 -0.61 -9.19
N LEU A 105 0.88 -1.33 -8.20
CA LEU A 105 1.54 -2.44 -7.49
C LEU A 105 0.62 -3.65 -7.49
N GLU A 106 1.11 -4.80 -7.94
CA GLU A 106 0.41 -6.07 -7.90
C GLU A 106 1.25 -7.05 -7.07
N LEU A 107 0.64 -7.58 -6.01
CA LEU A 107 1.26 -8.50 -5.06
C LEU A 107 0.57 -9.87 -5.16
N ASP A 108 1.34 -10.94 -5.36
CA ASP A 108 0.82 -12.31 -5.29
C ASP A 108 0.74 -12.80 -3.82
N ARG A 109 -0.03 -13.87 -3.58
CA ARG A 109 -0.54 -14.30 -2.26
C ARG A 109 0.52 -14.59 -1.19
N SER A 110 1.76 -14.83 -1.58
CA SER A 110 2.88 -15.13 -0.69
C SER A 110 4.03 -14.13 -0.78
N ALA A 111 3.84 -13.03 -1.53
CA ALA A 111 4.84 -11.99 -1.68
C ALA A 111 4.91 -11.14 -0.41
N ARG A 112 6.14 -10.87 0.06
CA ARG A 112 6.39 -10.00 1.20
C ARG A 112 7.04 -8.72 0.72
N LEU A 113 6.32 -7.60 0.86
CA LEU A 113 6.85 -6.26 0.64
C LEU A 113 7.18 -5.65 1.99
N VAL A 114 8.46 -5.35 2.21
CA VAL A 114 8.91 -4.64 3.41
C VAL A 114 9.45 -3.29 2.97
N GLY A 115 8.71 -2.24 3.31
CA GLY A 115 9.12 -0.86 3.07
C GLY A 115 9.41 -0.13 4.37
N ASN A 116 10.37 0.79 4.32
CA ASN A 116 10.54 1.79 5.37
C ASN A 116 9.65 2.98 5.00
N PHE A 117 8.35 2.83 5.24
CA PHE A 117 7.37 3.87 4.93
C PHE A 117 7.64 5.10 5.79
N ALA A 118 7.73 6.28 5.16
CA ALA A 118 8.04 7.50 5.87
C ALA A 118 6.91 7.97 6.78
N SER A 119 5.67 7.50 6.55
CA SER A 119 4.53 7.67 7.46
C SER A 119 3.48 6.56 7.31
N GLU A 120 2.68 6.34 8.36
CA GLU A 120 1.52 5.45 8.33
C GLU A 120 0.54 5.83 7.22
N ASP A 121 0.42 7.13 6.89
CA ASP A 121 -0.46 7.61 5.83
C ASP A 121 -0.08 7.09 4.44
N GLU A 122 1.21 6.89 4.15
CA GLU A 122 1.68 6.32 2.87
C GLU A 122 1.37 4.82 2.77
N LEU A 123 1.52 4.11 3.90
CA LEU A 123 1.10 2.72 4.04
C LEU A 123 -0.42 2.57 3.85
N TYR A 124 -1.22 3.44 4.49
CA TYR A 124 -2.67 3.47 4.35
C TYR A 124 -3.13 3.96 2.96
N LEU A 125 -2.42 4.87 2.31
CA LEU A 125 -2.72 5.29 0.93
C LEU A 125 -2.50 4.14 -0.05
N MET A 126 -1.43 3.38 0.14
CA MET A 126 -1.13 2.19 -0.66
C MET A 126 -2.15 1.08 -0.38
N LEU A 127 -2.42 0.74 0.88
CA LEU A 127 -3.48 -0.20 1.27
C LEU A 127 -4.88 0.23 0.77
N GLY A 128 -5.16 1.54 0.76
CA GLY A 128 -6.40 2.14 0.26
C GLY A 128 -6.52 2.08 -1.26
N ARG A 129 -5.43 2.26 -2.00
CA ARG A 129 -5.38 2.09 -3.46
C ARG A 129 -5.48 0.62 -3.88
N PHE A 130 -4.92 -0.30 -3.09
CA PHE A 130 -4.94 -1.76 -3.36
C PHE A 130 -6.05 -2.52 -2.62
N ARG A 131 -6.96 -1.81 -1.94
CA ARG A 131 -8.05 -2.40 -1.13
C ARG A 131 -8.96 -3.34 -1.94
N ARG A 132 -9.11 -3.14 -3.25
CA ARG A 132 -9.87 -4.04 -4.14
C ARG A 132 -9.17 -5.39 -4.37
N GLN A 133 -7.84 -5.41 -4.41
CA GLN A 133 -7.05 -6.62 -4.65
C GLN A 133 -6.80 -7.40 -3.33
N LEU A 134 -6.73 -6.69 -2.19
CA LEU A 134 -6.61 -7.32 -0.87
C LEU A 134 -7.94 -7.92 -0.35
N ARG A 135 -9.10 -7.43 -0.81
CA ARG A 135 -10.43 -7.95 -0.42
C ARG A 135 -10.74 -9.34 -0.98
N GLU A 136 -9.95 -9.83 -1.94
CA GLU A 136 -10.10 -11.18 -2.51
C GLU A 136 -9.30 -12.25 -1.75
N LEU A 137 -8.61 -11.88 -0.66
CA LEU A 137 -7.94 -12.85 0.21
C LEU A 137 -8.80 -13.17 1.44
N PRO A 138 -9.04 -14.47 1.73
CA PRO A 138 -9.79 -14.88 2.92
C PRO A 138 -9.00 -14.59 4.20
N ALA A 139 -9.73 -14.30 5.27
CA ALA A 139 -9.31 -13.78 6.57
C ALA A 139 -8.31 -14.67 7.36
N ALA A 140 -7.08 -14.81 6.87
CA ALA A 140 -5.99 -15.45 7.62
C ALA A 140 -4.95 -14.46 8.17
N VAL A 141 -5.16 -13.15 7.97
CA VAL A 141 -4.31 -12.09 8.53
C VAL A 141 -5.05 -11.39 9.67
N SER A 142 -5.29 -12.12 10.75
CA SER A 142 -5.65 -11.54 12.04
C SER A 142 -5.02 -12.39 13.14
N GLY A 143 -4.02 -11.81 13.81
CA GLY A 143 -3.55 -12.25 15.12
C GLY A 143 -2.73 -13.54 15.15
N GLY A 144 -1.45 -13.44 14.84
CA GLY A 144 -0.50 -14.51 15.13
C GLY A 144 0.91 -13.95 15.33
N VAL A 145 1.15 -13.36 16.49
CA VAL A 145 2.52 -13.15 16.99
C VAL A 145 3.13 -14.54 17.19
N GLN A 146 3.78 -15.09 16.17
CA GLN A 146 4.69 -16.20 16.35
C GLN A 146 6.11 -15.65 16.41
N ARG A 147 6.62 -15.60 17.64
CA ARG A 147 8.05 -15.53 17.93
C ARG A 147 8.75 -16.60 17.11
N SER A 148 9.68 -16.16 16.28
CA SER A 148 10.61 -17.02 15.56
C SER A 148 11.57 -17.70 16.55
N GLU A 149 11.51 -19.02 16.65
CA GLU A 149 12.61 -19.88 17.10
C GLU A 149 12.99 -20.82 15.95
N LEU A 150 14.29 -20.89 15.66
CA LEU A 150 14.97 -21.91 14.87
C LEU A 150 16.10 -22.46 15.76
N PRO A 151 16.69 -23.64 15.49
CA PRO A 151 16.10 -24.95 15.23
C PRO A 151 16.72 -26.03 16.15
N GLY A 152 16.00 -27.11 16.45
CA GLY A 152 16.54 -28.24 17.20
C GLY A 152 15.49 -29.32 17.40
N GLY A 153 15.82 -30.55 17.02
CA GLY A 153 14.86 -31.65 16.83
C GLY A 153 14.19 -32.15 18.10
N GLU A 154 12.97 -32.67 17.94
CA GLU A 154 12.61 -34.08 18.15
C GLU A 154 11.12 -34.24 17.80
N GLU A 155 10.80 -35.28 17.03
CA GLU A 155 9.44 -35.68 16.71
C GLU A 155 8.73 -36.12 17.99
N VAL A 156 7.68 -35.40 18.40
CA VAL A 156 6.81 -35.84 19.50
C VAL A 156 5.45 -36.26 18.95
N PHE A 157 5.21 -37.56 19.09
CA PHE A 157 4.01 -38.33 18.82
C PHE A 157 2.77 -37.77 19.55
N LEU A 158 1.70 -37.47 18.79
CA LEU A 158 0.38 -37.08 19.31
C LEU A 158 -0.49 -38.32 19.61
N PRO A 159 -1.09 -38.46 20.80
CA PRO A 159 -2.17 -39.43 21.04
C PRO A 159 -3.55 -38.84 20.68
N PRO A 160 -4.58 -39.68 20.41
CA PRO A 160 -5.85 -39.24 19.83
C PRO A 160 -6.82 -38.65 20.87
N ALA A 161 -7.68 -37.77 20.36
CA ALA A 161 -8.70 -37.00 21.07
C ALA A 161 -9.73 -37.89 21.82
N ALA A 162 -10.05 -37.48 23.04
CA ALA A 162 -11.24 -37.93 23.75
C ALA A 162 -12.34 -36.86 23.63
N GLU A 163 -13.52 -37.28 23.21
CA GLU A 163 -14.74 -36.48 23.13
C GLU A 163 -15.22 -36.12 24.54
N GLU A 164 -15.38 -34.83 24.84
CA GLU A 164 -16.13 -34.36 26.01
C GLU A 164 -17.37 -33.57 25.57
N ALA A 165 -18.49 -33.92 26.19
CA ALA A 165 -19.84 -33.42 25.90
C ALA A 165 -19.99 -31.93 26.21
N VAL A 166 -20.60 -31.19 25.29
CA VAL A 166 -20.83 -29.74 25.40
C VAL A 166 -22.07 -29.48 26.26
N ASN A 167 -21.91 -28.69 27.33
CA ASN A 167 -22.99 -28.28 28.21
C ASN A 167 -23.69 -27.03 27.62
N GLU A 168 -24.99 -27.12 27.31
CA GLU A 168 -25.75 -26.14 26.50
C GLU A 168 -25.80 -24.71 27.11
N GLU A 169 -25.76 -24.57 28.43
CA GLU A 169 -25.72 -23.26 29.11
C GLU A 169 -24.42 -22.47 28.86
N ALA A 170 -23.28 -23.17 28.65
CA ALA A 170 -22.01 -22.51 28.34
C ALA A 170 -21.98 -22.03 26.88
N ALA A 171 -22.72 -22.70 25.98
CA ALA A 171 -22.83 -22.31 24.58
C ALA A 171 -23.69 -21.06 24.40
N GLU A 172 -24.76 -20.89 25.16
CA GLU A 172 -25.59 -19.67 25.13
C GLU A 172 -24.87 -18.45 25.75
N ALA A 173 -24.11 -18.65 26.84
CA ALA A 173 -23.28 -17.57 27.40
C ALA A 173 -22.16 -17.14 26.44
N ALA A 174 -21.50 -18.09 25.78
CA ALA A 174 -20.50 -17.79 24.75
C ALA A 174 -21.10 -17.12 23.51
N ALA A 175 -22.34 -17.46 23.13
CA ALA A 175 -23.05 -16.82 22.03
C ALA A 175 -23.41 -15.35 22.35
N GLN A 176 -23.84 -15.07 23.59
CA GLN A 176 -24.13 -13.70 24.04
C GLN A 176 -22.86 -12.83 24.15
N GLU A 177 -21.73 -13.40 24.59
CA GLU A 177 -20.44 -12.71 24.58
C GLU A 177 -19.92 -12.45 23.16
N LEU A 178 -20.10 -13.40 22.24
CA LEU A 178 -19.78 -13.22 20.81
C LEU A 178 -20.66 -12.14 20.17
N GLU A 179 -21.96 -12.12 20.45
CA GLU A 179 -22.88 -11.13 19.90
C GLU A 179 -22.60 -9.71 20.42
N ALA A 180 -22.17 -9.57 21.69
CA ALA A 180 -21.70 -8.31 22.24
C ALA A 180 -20.40 -7.81 21.56
N LEU A 181 -19.47 -8.72 21.26
CA LEU A 181 -18.23 -8.42 20.52
C LEU A 181 -18.50 -8.01 19.05
N PHE A 182 -19.54 -8.57 18.41
CA PHE A 182 -19.94 -8.19 17.05
C PHE A 182 -20.67 -6.84 16.99
N GLN A 183 -21.41 -6.46 18.04
CA GLN A 183 -22.07 -5.14 18.11
C GLN A 183 -21.04 -3.99 18.20
N ASP A 184 -19.98 -4.15 19.00
CA ASP A 184 -18.89 -3.17 19.11
C ASP A 184 -18.11 -2.98 17.80
N SER A 185 -17.95 -4.05 17.02
CA SER A 185 -17.30 -4.01 15.70
C SER A 185 -18.06 -3.13 14.69
N THR A 186 -19.39 -3.18 14.68
CA THR A 186 -20.20 -2.38 13.74
C THR A 186 -20.23 -0.89 14.09
N ALA A 187 -20.16 -0.57 15.38
CA ALA A 187 -20.07 0.81 15.87
C ALA A 187 -18.68 1.41 15.59
N SER A 188 -17.61 0.62 15.73
CA SER A 188 -16.24 1.04 15.35
C SER A 188 -16.14 1.35 13.86
N ASP A 189 -16.69 0.48 13.01
CA ASP A 189 -16.71 0.66 11.55
C ASP A 189 -17.44 1.95 11.11
N ALA A 190 -18.55 2.30 11.79
CA ALA A 190 -19.32 3.51 11.48
C ALA A 190 -18.56 4.78 11.92
N ALA A 191 -17.99 4.76 13.13
CA ALA A 191 -17.19 5.87 13.64
C ALA A 191 -15.90 6.10 12.83
N GLU A 192 -15.27 5.01 12.36
CA GLU A 192 -14.11 5.07 11.47
C GLU A 192 -14.48 5.63 10.10
N ARG A 193 -15.60 5.21 9.50
CA ARG A 193 -16.11 5.80 8.24
C ARG A 193 -16.47 7.27 8.39
N ASP A 194 -17.00 7.67 9.54
CA ASP A 194 -17.30 9.07 9.85
C ASP A 194 -16.02 9.90 10.00
N ALA A 195 -14.96 9.34 10.58
CA ALA A 195 -13.66 9.97 10.65
C ALA A 195 -12.97 10.09 9.28
N GLU A 196 -13.03 9.04 8.45
CA GLU A 196 -12.51 9.04 7.07
C GLU A 196 -13.21 10.10 6.20
N THR A 197 -14.54 10.18 6.28
CA THR A 197 -15.33 11.16 5.51
C THR A 197 -15.04 12.59 5.96
N GLN A 198 -14.88 12.83 7.27
CA GLN A 198 -14.47 14.14 7.80
C GLN A 198 -13.09 14.57 7.35
N ALA A 199 -12.11 13.65 7.36
CA ALA A 199 -10.75 13.94 6.91
C ALA A 199 -10.72 14.35 5.43
N LEU A 200 -11.51 13.66 4.59
CA LEU A 200 -11.61 13.94 3.16
C LEU A 200 -12.31 15.29 2.90
N VAL A 201 -13.38 15.61 3.64
CA VAL A 201 -14.04 16.93 3.60
C VAL A 201 -13.07 18.04 4.01
N LEU A 202 -12.30 17.85 5.07
CA LEU A 202 -11.32 18.83 5.53
C LEU A 202 -10.24 19.10 4.48
N LEU A 203 -9.76 18.05 3.79
CA LEU A 203 -8.79 18.18 2.70
C LEU A 203 -9.34 19.03 1.54
N LEU A 204 -10.58 18.77 1.11
CA LEU A 204 -11.24 19.53 0.03
C LEU A 204 -11.38 21.02 0.41
N LEU A 205 -11.79 21.29 1.65
CA LEU A 205 -11.94 22.66 2.16
C LEU A 205 -10.60 23.38 2.29
N GLU A 206 -9.54 22.69 2.73
CA GLU A 206 -8.20 23.27 2.81
C GLU A 206 -7.60 23.55 1.44
N ARG A 207 -7.87 22.69 0.44
CA ARG A 207 -7.47 22.90 -0.95
C ARG A 207 -8.13 24.14 -1.54
N GLU A 208 -9.43 24.30 -1.33
CA GLU A 208 -10.18 25.49 -1.77
C GLU A 208 -9.75 26.74 -0.99
N ARG A 209 -9.42 26.63 0.30
CA ARG A 209 -8.85 27.75 1.06
C ARG A 209 -7.53 28.23 0.45
N ARG A 210 -6.64 27.31 0.07
CA ARG A 210 -5.36 27.66 -0.59
C ARG A 210 -5.61 28.35 -1.93
N ARG A 211 -6.56 27.85 -2.73
CA ARG A 211 -6.96 28.47 -4.00
C ARG A 211 -7.51 29.89 -3.80
N LEU A 212 -8.41 30.09 -2.85
CA LEU A 212 -9.03 31.39 -2.59
C LEU A 212 -8.03 32.39 -2.00
N THR A 213 -7.11 31.92 -1.14
CA THR A 213 -6.01 32.72 -0.61
C THR A 213 -5.09 33.23 -1.74
N LEU A 214 -4.80 32.40 -2.74
CA LEU A 214 -4.04 32.81 -3.93
C LEU A 214 -4.78 33.83 -4.79
N LEU A 215 -6.12 33.83 -4.75
CA LEU A 215 -6.98 34.81 -5.42
C LEU A 215 -7.22 36.08 -4.57
N GLY A 216 -6.60 36.17 -3.38
CA GLY A 216 -6.78 37.29 -2.45
C GLY A 216 -8.16 37.33 -1.77
N GLN A 217 -8.95 36.26 -1.88
CA GLN A 217 -10.24 36.12 -1.23
C GLN A 217 -10.09 35.26 0.03
N LEU A 218 -10.52 35.79 1.18
CA LEU A 218 -10.56 35.06 2.44
C LEU A 218 -12.02 34.88 2.85
N PRO A 219 -12.67 33.78 2.44
CA PRO A 219 -14.05 33.54 2.81
C PRO A 219 -14.09 33.19 4.31
N GLU A 220 -14.60 34.10 5.13
CA GLU A 220 -14.81 33.87 6.57
C GLU A 220 -15.69 32.64 6.82
N ALA A 221 -16.67 32.42 5.93
CA ALA A 221 -17.54 31.25 5.95
C ALA A 221 -16.76 29.92 5.78
N LEU A 222 -15.74 29.89 4.91
CA LEU A 222 -14.91 28.71 4.69
C LEU A 222 -14.03 28.41 5.92
N ASN A 223 -13.42 29.44 6.50
CA ASN A 223 -12.62 29.28 7.71
C ASN A 223 -13.47 28.78 8.89
N ARG A 224 -14.68 29.31 9.04
CA ARG A 224 -15.62 28.86 10.06
C ARG A 224 -16.05 27.40 9.85
N LEU A 225 -16.26 26.99 8.60
CA LEU A 225 -16.60 25.60 8.27
C LEU A 225 -15.43 24.64 8.55
N ILE A 226 -14.20 25.02 8.21
CA ILE A 226 -12.99 24.25 8.54
C ILE A 226 -12.84 24.08 10.06
N THR A 227 -13.08 25.13 10.84
CA THR A 227 -13.02 25.06 12.32
C THR A 227 -14.07 24.09 12.86
N LEU A 228 -15.31 24.15 12.36
CA LEU A 228 -16.37 23.25 12.79
C LEU A 228 -16.09 21.77 12.46
N VAL A 229 -15.48 21.50 11.29
CA VAL A 229 -15.05 20.15 10.90
C VAL A 229 -13.89 19.68 11.80
N ARG A 230 -12.92 20.55 12.12
CA ARG A 230 -11.78 20.23 13.00
C ARG A 230 -12.19 19.95 14.44
N GLU A 231 -13.14 20.72 14.96
CA GLU A 231 -13.65 20.59 16.32
C GLU A 231 -14.58 19.36 16.49
N LYS A 232 -14.86 18.62 15.41
CA LYS A 232 -15.77 17.47 15.40
C LYS A 232 -17.13 17.78 16.01
N ASN A 233 -17.60 19.02 15.88
CA ASN A 233 -18.87 19.44 16.47
C ASN A 233 -20.02 19.11 15.52
N HIS A 234 -20.43 17.84 15.52
CA HIS A 234 -21.45 17.29 14.63
C HIS A 234 -22.80 18.04 14.71
N ALA A 235 -23.21 18.51 15.90
CA ALA A 235 -24.49 19.19 16.11
C ALA A 235 -24.52 20.60 15.48
N LEU A 236 -23.45 21.38 15.68
CA LEU A 236 -23.33 22.69 15.05
C LEU A 236 -23.05 22.56 13.55
N LEU A 237 -22.28 21.56 13.14
CA LEU A 237 -21.99 21.33 11.74
C LEU A 237 -23.27 21.01 10.97
N ALA A 238 -24.10 20.08 11.44
CA ALA A 238 -25.37 19.70 10.80
C ALA A 238 -26.36 20.86 10.65
N SER A 239 -26.38 21.82 11.58
CA SER A 239 -27.29 22.96 11.55
C SER A 239 -26.77 24.16 10.74
N SER A 240 -25.45 24.34 10.65
CA SER A 240 -24.85 25.56 10.07
C SER A 240 -24.21 25.37 8.70
N PHE A 241 -23.82 24.14 8.30
CA PHE A 241 -23.05 23.93 7.08
C PHE A 241 -23.75 24.46 5.81
N ARG A 242 -25.07 24.26 5.69
CA ARG A 242 -25.86 24.74 4.53
C ARG A 242 -25.86 26.27 4.41
N GLN A 243 -25.95 26.98 5.54
CA GLN A 243 -25.91 28.44 5.55
C GLN A 243 -24.52 28.96 5.18
N LEU A 244 -23.47 28.27 5.64
CA LEU A 244 -22.09 28.60 5.31
C LEU A 244 -21.79 28.34 3.82
N PHE A 245 -22.26 27.25 3.23
CA PHE A 245 -22.16 27.00 1.78
C PHE A 245 -22.94 28.04 0.96
N ALA A 246 -24.15 28.42 1.39
CA ALA A 246 -24.92 29.47 0.73
C ALA A 246 -24.23 30.85 0.77
N ALA A 247 -23.49 31.14 1.84
CA ALA A 247 -22.73 32.38 1.99
C ALA A 247 -21.44 32.43 1.13
N MET A 248 -20.94 31.28 0.66
CA MET A 248 -19.71 31.19 -0.15
C MET A 248 -19.92 31.50 -1.65
N GLY A 249 -21.18 31.69 -2.10
CA GLY A 249 -21.48 32.05 -3.48
C GLY A 249 -21.34 30.86 -4.46
N PRO A 250 -20.91 31.07 -5.72
CA PRO A 250 -20.81 29.99 -6.70
C PRO A 250 -19.79 28.94 -6.23
N LEU A 251 -20.27 27.71 -6.07
CA LEU A 251 -19.50 26.61 -5.55
C LEU A 251 -18.54 26.10 -6.63
N SER A 252 -17.27 25.92 -6.25
CA SER A 252 -16.29 25.17 -7.05
C SER A 252 -16.59 23.67 -6.97
N GLU A 253 -16.10 22.88 -7.94
CA GLU A 253 -16.30 21.42 -7.96
C GLU A 253 -15.90 20.74 -6.64
N ASP A 254 -14.80 21.21 -6.03
CA ASP A 254 -14.31 20.72 -4.74
C ASP A 254 -15.28 21.07 -3.58
N LEU A 255 -15.91 22.26 -3.59
CA LEU A 255 -16.92 22.66 -2.60
C LEU A 255 -18.24 21.92 -2.79
N GLU A 256 -18.67 21.68 -4.03
CA GLU A 256 -19.85 20.86 -4.31
C GLU A 256 -19.65 19.42 -3.84
N GLN A 257 -18.46 18.86 -4.06
CA GLN A 257 -18.11 17.53 -3.58
C GLN A 257 -18.12 17.48 -2.05
N ALA A 258 -17.53 18.47 -1.37
CA ALA A 258 -17.56 18.57 0.09
C ALA A 258 -18.99 18.70 0.63
N GLN A 259 -19.85 19.50 -0.03
CA GLN A 259 -21.25 19.64 0.35
C GLN A 259 -22.00 18.31 0.23
N ARG A 260 -21.87 17.59 -0.90
CA ARG A 260 -22.53 16.28 -1.10
C ARG A 260 -22.08 15.24 -0.07
N MET A 261 -20.81 15.28 0.35
CA MET A 261 -20.29 14.40 1.39
C MET A 261 -20.90 14.72 2.76
N LEU A 262 -21.02 15.99 3.11
CA LEU A 262 -21.67 16.43 4.35
C LEU A 262 -23.19 16.17 4.34
N GLU A 263 -23.86 16.29 3.20
CA GLU A 263 -25.29 15.94 3.06
C GLU A 263 -25.55 14.45 3.21
N ARG A 264 -24.61 13.59 2.80
CA ARG A 264 -24.69 12.14 3.02
C ARG A 264 -24.45 11.75 4.46
N GLN A 265 -23.59 12.48 5.18
CA GLN A 265 -23.29 12.23 6.58
C GLN A 265 -24.40 12.76 7.51
N PHE A 266 -25.05 13.86 7.12
CA PHE A 266 -26.18 14.46 7.84
C PHE A 266 -27.41 14.53 6.93
N PRO A 267 -28.02 13.38 6.60
CA PRO A 267 -29.29 13.37 5.90
C PRO A 267 -30.35 14.04 6.78
N THR A 268 -31.11 14.95 6.21
CA THR A 268 -32.28 15.52 6.89
C THR A 268 -33.27 14.43 7.23
N ALA A 269 -33.73 14.41 8.49
CA ALA A 269 -35.04 13.86 8.83
C ALA A 269 -36.15 14.66 8.12
#